data_AF-A0A242DE87-F1
#
_entry.id   AF-A0A242DE87-F1
#
_cell.length_a   1.000
_cell.length_b   1.000
_cell.length_c   1.000
_cell.angle_alpha   90.00
_cell.angle_beta   90.00
_cell.angle_gamma   90.00
#
_symmetry.space_group_name_H-M   'P 1'
#
loop_
_entity.id
_entity.type
_entity.pdbx_description
1 polymer ?
#
loop_
_entity_poly.entity_id
_entity_poly.type
_entity_poly.pdbx_seq_one_letter_code
_entity_poly.pdbx_strand_id
1 'polypeptide(L)' 'MYNYVWLSAGLGVLSLILAIFFLVKDLSFCEQTQQKKLTYLLANWGMFLLAIIWIGLSISLYVLIQNQLVG' A
#
# COMPACT_ATOMS: atom_id res chain seq x y z
N MET A 1 -6.28 -12.43 17.99
CA MET A 1 -5.04 -12.10 17.24
C MET A 1 -5.26 -12.14 15.72
N TYR A 2 -5.80 -13.24 15.16
CA TYR A 2 -6.05 -13.36 13.71
C TYR A 2 -6.95 -12.27 13.09
N ASN A 3 -8.06 -11.92 13.75
CA ASN A 3 -8.94 -10.87 13.23
C ASN A 3 -8.22 -9.53 13.02
N TYR A 4 -7.28 -9.16 13.89
CA TYR A 4 -6.55 -7.89 13.77
C TYR A 4 -5.54 -7.91 12.60
N VAL A 5 -4.93 -9.08 12.31
CA VAL A 5 -4.02 -9.23 11.17
C VAL A 5 -4.79 -9.15 9.86
N TRP A 6 -5.95 -9.81 9.78
CA TRP A 6 -6.85 -9.70 8.63
C TRP A 6 -7.40 -8.29 8.43
N LEU A 7 -7.74 -7.60 9.52
CA LEU A 7 -8.21 -6.21 9.48
C LEU A 7 -7.09 -5.27 9.01
N SER A 8 -5.85 -5.46 9.47
CA SER A 8 -4.68 -4.73 9.00
C SER A 8 -4.37 -5.00 7.53
N ALA A 9 -4.43 -6.26 7.09
CA ALA A 9 -4.26 -6.62 5.68
C ALA A 9 -5.35 -5.98 4.80
N GLY A 10 -6.61 -6.01 5.25
CA GLY A 10 -7.74 -5.35 4.56
C GLY A 10 -7.56 -3.83 4.46
N LEU A 11 -7.11 -3.17 5.53
CA LEU A 11 -6.75 -1.74 5.50
C LEU A 11 -5.58 -1.46 4.55
N GLY A 12 -4.60 -2.36 4.48
CA GLY A 12 -3.49 -2.27 3.52
C GLY A 12 -3.99 -2.32 2.07
N VAL A 13 -4.91 -3.23 1.76
CA VAL A 13 -5.52 -3.33 0.41
C VAL A 13 -6.33 -2.09 0.07
N LEU A 14 -7.13 -1.57 1.01
CA LEU A 14 -7.86 -0.30 0.80
C LEU A 14 -6.90 0.87 0.54
N SER A 15 -5.81 0.95 1.32
CA SER A 15 -4.76 1.96 1.12
C SER A 15 -4.09 1.83 -0.26
N LEU A 16 -3.87 0.59 -0.73
CA LEU A 16 -3.33 0.33 -2.07
C LEU A 16 -4.28 0.85 -3.17
N ILE A 17 -5.59 0.60 -3.05
CA ILE A 17 -6.60 1.08 -4.01
C ILE A 17 -6.61 2.61 -4.04
N LEU A 18 -6.59 3.26 -2.87
CA LEU A 18 -6.50 4.72 -2.75
C LEU A 18 -5.20 5.25 -3.35
N ALA A 19 -4.06 4.61 -3.09
CA ALA A 19 -2.77 5.00 -3.65
C ALA A 19 -2.77 4.92 -5.17
N ILE A 20 -3.36 3.86 -5.76
CA ILE A 20 -3.53 3.76 -7.22
C ILE A 20 -4.43 4.88 -7.75
N PHE A 21 -5.56 5.14 -7.08
CA PHE A 21 -6.48 6.21 -7.49
C PHE A 21 -5.80 7.58 -7.47
N PHE A 22 -5.06 7.92 -6.41
CA PHE A 22 -4.29 9.16 -6.31
C PHE A 22 -3.19 9.21 -7.37
N LEU A 23 -2.49 8.11 -7.62
CA LEU A 23 -1.42 8.05 -8.63
C LEU A 23 -1.96 8.32 -10.03
N VAL A 24 -3.10 7.73 -10.40
CA VAL A 24 -3.77 8.01 -11.69
C VAL A 24 -4.22 9.46 -11.79
N LYS A 25 -4.83 10.00 -10.73
CA LYS A 25 -5.29 11.40 -10.72
C LYS A 25 -4.13 12.38 -10.84
N ASP A 26 -3.05 12.18 -10.10
CA ASP A 26 -1.90 13.07 -10.13
C ASP A 26 -1.10 12.93 -11.42
N LEU A 27 -1.08 11.74 -12.05
CA LEU A 27 -0.51 11.56 -13.38
C LEU A 27 -1.28 12.42 -14.41
N SER A 28 -2.61 12.36 -14.39
CA SER A 28 -3.48 13.17 -15.26
C SER A 28 -3.31 14.67 -15.00
N PHE A 29 -3.16 15.08 -13.74
CA PHE A 29 -2.94 16.48 -13.37
C PHE A 29 -1.57 16.98 -13.87
N CYS A 30 -0.51 16.18 -13.70
CA CYS A 30 0.84 16.50 -14.18
C CYS A 30 0.90 16.64 -15.71
N GLU A 31 0.13 15.84 -16.44
CA GLU A 31 0.02 15.97 -17.90
C GLU A 31 -0.66 17.27 -18.32
N GLN A 32 -1.66 17.75 -17.57
CA GLN A 32 -2.33 19.01 -17.84
C GLN A 32 -1.49 20.25 -17.46
N THR A 33 -0.66 20.17 -16.42
CA THR A 33 0.07 21.35 -15.89
C THR A 33 1.54 21.45 -16.28
N GLN A 34 2.11 20.49 -17.03
CA GLN A 34 3.54 20.46 -17.39
C GLN A 34 4.52 20.58 -16.20
N GLN A 35 4.04 20.28 -14.99
CA GLN A 35 4.86 20.22 -13.78
C GLN A 35 5.90 19.10 -13.91
N LYS A 36 7.04 19.22 -13.19
CA LYS A 36 8.09 18.20 -13.20
C LYS A 36 7.54 16.89 -12.65
N LYS A 37 7.11 16.00 -13.55
CA LYS A 37 6.45 14.70 -13.29
C LYS A 37 7.16 13.90 -12.20
N LEU A 38 8.49 13.93 -12.19
CA LEU A 38 9.30 13.09 -11.31
C LEU A 38 9.15 13.45 -9.84
N THR A 39 9.23 14.73 -9.48
CA THR A 39 9.19 15.16 -8.07
C THR A 39 7.79 15.01 -7.45
N TYR A 40 6.75 15.25 -8.25
CA TYR A 40 5.36 15.19 -7.78
C TYR A 40 4.87 13.75 -7.66
N LEU A 41 5.22 12.87 -8.62
CA LEU A 41 4.84 11.47 -8.56
C LEU A 41 5.69 10.65 -7.56
N LEU A 42 6.85 11.13 -7.12
CA LEU A 42 7.72 10.37 -6.21
C LEU A 42 7.04 10.07 -4.87
N ALA A 43 6.26 11.03 -4.35
CA ALA A 43 5.49 10.84 -3.12
C ALA A 43 4.41 9.75 -3.28
N ASN A 44 3.69 9.75 -4.40
CA ASN A 44 2.68 8.73 -4.70
C ASN A 44 3.29 7.35 -4.94
N TRP A 45 4.41 7.28 -5.65
CA TRP A 45 5.18 6.03 -5.79
C TRP A 45 5.67 5.52 -4.44
N GLY A 46 6.11 6.42 -3.56
CA GLY A 46 6.47 6.09 -2.18
C GLY A 46 5.30 5.50 -1.40
N MET A 47 4.13 6.14 -1.44
CA MET A 47 2.92 5.64 -0.75
C MET A 47 2.45 4.29 -1.31
N PHE A 48 2.52 4.10 -2.63
CA PHE A 48 2.20 2.83 -3.27
C PHE A 48 3.12 1.71 -2.80
N LEU A 49 4.43 1.95 -2.79
CA LEU A 49 5.43 0.97 -2.38
C LEU A 49 5.32 0.65 -0.88
N LEU A 50 5.02 1.65 -0.05
CA LEU A 50 4.79 1.49 1.38
C LEU A 50 3.55 0.65 1.67
N ALA A 51 2.47 0.84 0.91
CA ALA A 51 1.26 0.01 1.01
C ALA A 51 1.54 -1.47 0.66
N ILE A 52 2.33 -1.74 -0.39
CA ILE A 52 2.74 -3.11 -0.75
C ILE A 52 3.54 -3.76 0.37
N ILE A 53 4.56 -3.06 0.89
CA ILE A 53 5.39 -3.55 2.01
C ILE A 53 4.52 -3.84 3.22
N TRP A 54 3.57 -2.97 3.54
CA TRP A 54 2.66 -3.14 4.67
C TRP A 54 1.80 -4.41 4.54
N ILE A 55 1.23 -4.67 3.36
CA ILE A 55 0.46 -5.89 3.09
C ILE A 55 1.37 -7.13 3.26
N GLY A 56 2.57 -7.10 2.69
CA GLY A 56 3.53 -8.22 2.80
C GLY A 56 3.94 -8.51 4.25
N LEU A 57 4.19 -7.48 5.05
CA LEU A 57 4.49 -7.60 6.47
C LEU A 57 3.32 -8.18 7.25
N SER A 58 2.09 -7.73 6.97
CA SER A 58 0.87 -8.22 7.62
C SER A 58 0.65 -9.72 7.34
N ILE A 59 0.86 -10.16 6.10
CA ILE A 59 0.78 -11.58 5.71
C ILE A 59 1.91 -12.38 6.37
N SER A 60 3.13 -11.85 6.40
CA SER A 60 4.27 -12.52 7.03
C SER A 60 4.03 -12.73 8.52
N LEU A 61 3.50 -11.72 9.22
CA LEU A 61 3.06 -11.82 10.62
C LEU A 61 1.97 -12.88 10.82
N TYR A 62 1.00 -12.96 9.91
CA TYR A 62 -0.03 -14.00 9.95
C TYR A 62 0.59 -15.40 9.92
N VAL A 63 1.52 -15.65 8.99
CA VAL A 63 2.20 -16.94 8.82
C VAL A 63 3.07 -17.26 10.05
N LEU A 64 3.78 -16.28 10.59
CA LEU A 64 4.60 -16.44 11.79
C LEU A 64 3.75 -16.85 13.00
N ILE A 65 2.61 -16.20 13.20
CA ILE A 65 1.67 -16.53 14.28
C ILE A 65 1.06 -17.93 14.08
N GLN A 66 0.70 -18.30 12.84
CA GLN A 66 0.24 -19.67 12.53
C GLN A 66 1.29 -20.72 12.86
N ASN A 67 2.54 -20.50 12.46
CA ASN A 67 3.62 -21.44 12.73
C ASN A 67 3.92 -21.60 14.22
N GLN A 68 3.70 -20.58 15.05
CA GLN A 68 3.85 -20.68 16.51
C GLN A 68 2.67 -21.34 17.23
N LEU A 69 1.48 -21.37 16.61
CA LEU A 69 0.27 -21.95 17.21
C LEU A 69 0.04 -23.41 16.78
N VAL A 70 0.56 -23.79 15.62
CA VAL A 70 0.40 -25.14 15.04
C VAL A 70 1.64 -26.01 15.25
N GLY A 71 2.81 -25.40 15.49
CA GLY A 71 4.04 -26.09 15.92
C GLY A 71 4.10 -26.29 17.42
#